data_AF-A0A6G0T009-F1
#
_entry.id   AF-A0A6G0T009-F1
#
_cell.length_a   1.000
_cell.length_b   1.000
_cell.length_c   1.000
_cell.angle_alpha   90.00
_cell.angle_beta   90.00
_cell.angle_gamma   90.00
#
_symmetry.space_group_name_H-M   'P 1'
#
loop_
_entity.id
_entity.type
_entity.pdbx_description
1 polymer ?
#
loop_
_entity_poly.entity_id
_entity_poly.type
_entity_poly.pdbx_seq_one_letter_code
_entity_poly.pdbx_strand_id
1 'polypeptide(L)'
;MAFQPNSTVKVLDPIRENYDNYLLIDVGSNMVNKKFSRDLESVLQRAKDSGVQKIIVPCTSLRTSKEALRLARIYPGSIYSTAGIHPHEAKSWEDNYYDELKDIAKNPECVAIGICGLDYNKDFSSPDIQRKVFELQISLAKELKKPIMLHQKGAHEDFLKIIKTHLPLMLPAILHSFTGSFEEATDYINLGMYIGITGNIYHVMVMLVVAQLMTVIS
;
A
#
# COMPACT_ATOMS: atom_id res chain seq x y z
N MET A 1 -42.87 -35.24 -21.13
CA MET A 1 -41.62 -35.45 -20.38
C MET A 1 -41.27 -34.14 -19.71
N ALA A 2 -41.43 -34.06 -18.39
CA ALA A 2 -41.16 -32.86 -17.61
C ALA A 2 -39.65 -32.71 -17.38
N PHE A 3 -39.13 -31.52 -17.63
CA PHE A 3 -37.77 -31.11 -17.28
C PHE A 3 -37.66 -31.07 -15.76
N GLN A 4 -36.80 -31.91 -15.16
CA GLN A 4 -36.45 -31.77 -13.74
C GLN A 4 -35.39 -30.66 -13.60
N PRO A 5 -35.59 -29.66 -12.72
CA PRO A 5 -34.53 -28.73 -12.39
C PRO A 5 -33.47 -29.46 -11.56
N ASN A 6 -32.26 -29.51 -12.08
CA ASN A 6 -31.09 -30.02 -11.37
C ASN A 6 -30.91 -29.29 -10.03
N SER A 7 -30.64 -30.11 -9.02
CA SER A 7 -30.12 -29.81 -7.69
C SER A 7 -29.45 -28.44 -7.55
N THR A 8 -30.03 -27.61 -6.69
CA THR A 8 -29.37 -26.45 -6.09
C THR A 8 -28.12 -26.96 -5.36
N VAL A 9 -26.94 -26.77 -5.95
CA VAL A 9 -25.69 -26.86 -5.21
C VAL A 9 -25.78 -25.77 -4.15
N LYS A 10 -26.04 -26.15 -2.90
CA LYS A 10 -25.79 -25.27 -1.77
C LYS A 10 -24.29 -25.04 -1.77
N VAL A 11 -23.86 -23.88 -2.25
CA VAL A 11 -22.57 -23.33 -1.86
C VAL A 11 -22.68 -23.12 -0.36
N LEU A 12 -22.20 -24.10 0.40
CA LEU A 12 -21.90 -23.90 1.81
C LEU A 12 -20.83 -22.81 1.78
N ASP A 13 -21.18 -21.64 2.27
CA ASP A 13 -20.30 -20.47 2.36
C ASP A 13 -19.82 -20.39 3.80
N PRO A 14 -18.82 -21.21 4.22
CA PRO A 14 -18.33 -21.27 5.61
C PRO A 14 -17.75 -19.95 6.10
N ILE A 15 -17.64 -18.95 5.23
CA ILE A 15 -17.11 -17.62 5.51
C ILE A 15 -18.20 -16.68 6.07
N ARG A 16 -19.49 -16.93 5.79
CA ARG A 16 -20.58 -16.02 6.21
C ARG A 16 -20.84 -15.98 7.70
N GLU A 17 -20.51 -17.03 8.44
CA GLU A 17 -20.82 -17.12 9.88
C GLU A 17 -19.81 -16.38 10.79
N ASN A 18 -18.72 -15.82 10.25
CA ASN A 18 -17.60 -15.28 11.05
C ASN A 18 -17.25 -13.79 10.81
N TYR A 19 -18.07 -13.03 10.08
CA TYR A 19 -17.74 -11.61 9.78
C TYR A 19 -17.64 -10.71 11.01
N ASP A 20 -18.29 -11.08 12.12
CA ASP A 20 -18.44 -10.22 13.29
C ASP A 20 -17.13 -9.98 14.08
N ASN A 21 -16.03 -10.67 13.73
CA ASN A 21 -14.76 -10.62 14.46
C ASN A 21 -13.51 -10.21 13.65
N TYR A 22 -13.63 -9.83 12.37
CA TYR A 22 -12.44 -9.44 11.59
C TYR A 22 -12.02 -7.99 11.87
N LEU A 23 -10.77 -7.82 12.34
CA LEU A 23 -10.13 -6.51 12.42
C LEU A 23 -9.71 -6.07 11.00
N LEU A 24 -10.53 -5.26 10.34
CA LEU A 24 -10.22 -4.73 9.01
C LEU A 24 -9.43 -3.42 9.11
N ILE A 25 -8.28 -3.36 8.43
CA ILE A 25 -7.45 -2.16 8.29
C ILE A 25 -7.27 -1.87 6.80
N ASP A 26 -7.72 -0.69 6.36
CA ASP A 26 -7.45 -0.21 4.99
C ASP A 26 -6.08 0.50 5.00
N VAL A 27 -5.09 -0.08 4.33
CA VAL A 27 -3.72 0.43 4.33
C VAL A 27 -3.42 1.41 3.18
N GLY A 28 -4.37 1.66 2.27
CA GLY A 28 -4.11 2.31 0.97
C GLY A 28 -5.12 3.39 0.59
N SER A 29 -5.70 4.08 1.57
CA SER A 29 -6.84 4.97 1.33
C SER A 29 -6.44 6.40 1.04
N ASN A 30 -6.55 6.85 -0.21
CA ASN A 30 -6.14 8.19 -0.67
C ASN A 30 -7.11 9.31 -0.23
N MET A 31 -7.46 9.38 1.05
CA MET A 31 -8.51 10.26 1.61
C MET A 31 -8.20 11.76 1.49
N VAL A 32 -6.92 12.13 1.34
CA VAL A 32 -6.51 13.53 1.07
C VAL A 32 -6.80 13.99 -0.36
N ASN A 33 -7.23 13.08 -1.24
CA ASN A 33 -7.61 13.44 -2.59
C ASN A 33 -8.83 14.40 -2.58
N LYS A 34 -8.77 15.43 -3.43
CA LYS A 34 -9.85 16.45 -3.56
C LYS A 34 -11.24 15.86 -3.85
N LYS A 35 -11.31 14.64 -4.39
CA LYS A 35 -12.58 13.92 -4.60
C LYS A 35 -13.37 13.71 -3.31
N PHE A 36 -12.70 13.59 -2.17
CA PHE A 36 -13.34 13.40 -0.86
C PHE A 36 -13.65 14.71 -0.12
N SER A 37 -13.25 15.87 -0.65
CA SER A 37 -13.39 17.14 0.08
C SER A 37 -14.83 17.55 0.39
N ARG A 38 -15.82 16.97 -0.28
CA ARG A 38 -17.25 17.30 -0.09
C ARG A 38 -17.94 16.40 0.93
N ASP A 39 -17.45 15.19 1.15
CA ASP A 39 -18.16 14.16 1.92
C ASP A 39 -17.25 13.29 2.79
N LEU A 40 -16.01 13.73 3.07
CA LEU A 40 -15.01 12.97 3.83
C LEU A 40 -15.56 12.39 5.14
N GLU A 41 -16.26 13.19 5.95
CA GLU A 41 -16.86 12.71 7.20
C GLU A 41 -17.87 11.59 6.97
N SER A 42 -18.72 11.72 5.94
CA SER A 42 -19.68 10.68 5.58
C SER A 42 -18.98 9.42 5.07
N VAL A 43 -17.89 9.55 4.32
CA VAL A 43 -17.06 8.41 3.86
C VAL A 43 -16.44 7.68 5.04
N LEU A 44 -15.86 8.41 5.99
CA LEU A 44 -15.27 7.84 7.20
C LEU A 44 -16.32 7.13 8.06
N GLN A 45 -17.50 7.74 8.20
CA GLN A 45 -18.61 7.11 8.93
C GLN A 45 -19.05 5.80 8.25
N ARG A 46 -19.22 5.79 6.92
CA ARG A 46 -19.55 4.56 6.18
C ARG A 46 -18.47 3.48 6.31
N ALA A 47 -17.18 3.87 6.30
CA ALA A 47 -16.09 2.93 6.50
C ALA A 47 -16.16 2.27 7.89
N LYS A 48 -16.38 3.07 8.93
CA LYS A 48 -16.56 2.59 10.30
C LYS A 48 -17.79 1.68 10.43
N ASP A 49 -18.92 2.08 9.88
CA ASP A 49 -20.17 1.29 9.91
C ASP A 49 -20.03 -0.03 9.15
N SER A 50 -19.11 -0.11 8.19
CA SER A 50 -18.76 -1.33 7.45
C SER A 50 -17.69 -2.19 8.14
N GLY A 51 -17.25 -1.82 9.36
CA GLY A 51 -16.29 -2.59 10.15
C GLY A 51 -14.81 -2.23 9.93
N VAL A 52 -14.49 -1.21 9.12
CA VAL A 52 -13.09 -0.73 8.98
C VAL A 52 -12.66 -0.04 10.28
N GLN A 53 -11.70 -0.63 10.98
CA GLN A 53 -11.26 -0.18 12.30
C GLN A 53 -10.20 0.91 12.20
N LYS A 54 -9.30 0.79 11.23
CA LYS A 54 -8.20 1.73 11.01
C LYS A 54 -7.98 1.97 9.53
N ILE A 55 -7.56 3.19 9.21
CA ILE A 55 -7.23 3.63 7.85
C ILE A 55 -5.83 4.22 7.87
N ILE A 56 -4.95 3.75 6.99
CA ILE A 56 -3.68 4.38 6.69
C ILE A 56 -3.86 5.19 5.40
N VAL A 57 -3.59 6.48 5.49
CA VAL A 57 -3.66 7.42 4.38
C VAL A 57 -2.26 7.56 3.79
N PRO A 58 -1.98 6.91 2.65
CA PRO A 58 -0.71 7.07 1.99
C PRO A 58 -0.53 8.49 1.46
N CYS A 59 0.71 8.95 1.43
CA CYS A 59 1.11 10.14 0.72
C CYS A 59 1.81 9.81 -0.61
N THR A 60 1.90 10.81 -1.49
CA THR A 60 2.61 10.72 -2.77
C THR A 60 3.66 11.81 -2.98
N SER A 61 3.67 12.83 -2.15
CA SER A 61 4.54 14.02 -2.19
C SER A 61 4.67 14.61 -0.79
N LEU A 62 5.67 15.47 -0.57
CA LEU A 62 5.87 16.17 0.70
C LEU A 62 4.61 16.92 1.16
N ARG A 63 3.94 17.59 0.21
CA ARG A 63 2.66 18.27 0.46
C ARG A 63 1.61 17.30 0.99
N THR A 64 1.39 16.19 0.30
CA THR A 64 0.40 15.19 0.72
C THR A 64 0.81 14.49 2.01
N SER A 65 2.10 14.38 2.33
CA SER A 65 2.56 13.87 3.64
C SER A 65 2.10 14.80 4.77
N LYS A 66 2.23 16.12 4.59
CA LYS A 66 1.71 17.12 5.55
C LYS A 66 0.19 17.06 5.67
N GLU A 67 -0.53 16.95 4.54
CA GLU A 67 -1.99 16.85 4.52
C GLU A 67 -2.49 15.54 5.20
N ALA A 68 -1.82 14.41 4.95
CA ALA A 68 -2.15 13.11 5.54
C ALA A 68 -1.89 13.10 7.05
N LEU A 69 -0.75 13.64 7.51
CA LEU A 69 -0.47 13.78 8.94
C LEU A 69 -1.50 14.67 9.63
N ARG A 70 -1.89 15.79 8.99
CA ARG A 70 -2.96 16.66 9.51
C ARG A 70 -4.27 15.90 9.65
N LEU A 71 -4.65 15.11 8.65
CA LEU A 71 -5.88 14.32 8.70
C LEU A 71 -5.83 13.27 9.82
N ALA A 72 -4.70 12.58 9.98
CA ALA A 72 -4.50 11.59 11.04
C ALA A 72 -4.64 12.20 12.45
N ARG A 73 -4.16 13.43 12.64
CA ARG A 73 -4.32 14.19 13.90
C ARG A 73 -5.76 14.62 14.19
N ILE A 74 -6.60 14.79 13.17
CA ILE A 74 -8.02 15.12 13.35
C ILE A 74 -8.80 13.88 13.82
N TYR A 75 -8.39 12.68 13.42
CA TYR A 75 -9.06 11.42 13.75
C TYR A 75 -8.10 10.44 14.45
N PRO A 76 -7.59 10.78 15.65
CA PRO A 76 -6.60 9.99 16.35
C PRO A 76 -7.13 8.58 16.68
N GLY A 77 -6.28 7.57 16.52
CA GLY A 77 -6.61 6.16 16.78
C GLY A 77 -7.38 5.46 15.65
N SER A 78 -8.01 6.21 14.75
CA SER A 78 -8.72 5.67 13.58
C SER A 78 -7.94 5.89 12.28
N ILE A 79 -7.29 7.06 12.13
CA ILE A 79 -6.53 7.40 10.93
C ILE A 79 -5.04 7.51 11.25
N TYR A 80 -4.24 6.93 10.38
CA TYR A 80 -2.79 7.01 10.37
C TYR A 80 -2.32 7.50 9.00
N SER A 81 -1.06 7.88 8.90
CA SER A 81 -0.48 8.44 7.69
C SER A 81 0.86 7.82 7.37
N THR A 82 1.34 8.06 6.15
CA THR A 82 2.72 7.77 5.73
C THR A 82 3.39 9.06 5.26
N ALA A 83 4.73 9.05 5.19
CA ALA A 83 5.53 10.17 4.69
C ALA A 83 6.54 9.70 3.63
N GLY A 84 6.56 10.36 2.48
CA GLY A 84 7.36 9.94 1.34
C GLY A 84 6.99 10.64 0.02
N ILE A 85 7.70 10.26 -1.03
CA ILE A 85 7.62 10.76 -2.39
C ILE A 85 7.41 9.57 -3.33
N HIS A 86 6.28 9.56 -4.03
CA HIS A 86 5.92 8.56 -5.02
C HIS A 86 6.87 8.66 -6.24
N PRO A 87 7.19 7.56 -6.95
CA PRO A 87 8.10 7.59 -8.11
C PRO A 87 7.75 8.65 -9.16
N HIS A 88 6.46 8.84 -9.45
CA HIS A 88 6.03 9.91 -10.38
C HIS A 88 6.44 11.32 -9.95
N GLU A 89 6.51 11.59 -8.64
CA GLU A 89 6.88 12.88 -8.07
C GLU A 89 8.38 12.98 -7.78
N ALA A 90 9.19 11.97 -8.10
CA ALA A 90 10.61 11.92 -7.75
C ALA A 90 11.43 13.12 -8.29
N LYS A 91 11.07 13.66 -9.46
CA LYS A 91 11.69 14.89 -10.01
C LYS A 91 11.48 16.15 -9.18
N SER A 92 10.51 16.15 -8.26
CA SER A 92 10.24 17.28 -7.36
C SER A 92 11.10 17.24 -6.10
N TRP A 93 11.98 16.24 -5.96
CA TRP A 93 12.84 16.11 -4.79
C TRP A 93 13.80 17.30 -4.67
N GLU A 94 13.79 17.94 -3.51
CA GLU A 94 14.71 19.00 -3.13
C GLU A 94 15.56 18.55 -1.93
N ASP A 95 16.72 19.16 -1.71
CA ASP A 95 17.69 18.71 -0.69
C ASP A 95 17.11 18.76 0.74
N ASN A 96 16.23 19.74 1.04
CA ASN A 96 15.53 19.86 2.32
C ASN A 96 14.44 18.82 2.54
N TYR A 97 13.98 18.09 1.51
CA TYR A 97 12.87 17.14 1.66
C TYR A 97 13.22 16.00 2.59
N TYR A 98 14.49 15.59 2.66
CA TYR A 98 14.91 14.53 3.58
C TYR A 98 14.59 14.90 5.03
N ASP A 99 14.99 16.10 5.46
CA ASP A 99 14.78 16.57 6.82
C ASP A 99 13.29 16.86 7.11
N GLU A 100 12.57 17.43 6.14
CA GLU A 100 11.13 17.66 6.31
C GLU A 100 10.33 16.36 6.42
N LEU A 101 10.62 15.36 5.59
CA LEU A 101 10.00 14.04 5.67
C LEU A 101 10.36 13.35 6.97
N LYS A 102 11.60 13.48 7.43
CA LYS A 102 12.05 12.95 8.73
C LYS A 102 11.26 13.55 9.88
N ASP A 103 11.02 14.86 9.87
CA ASP A 103 10.25 15.52 10.93
C ASP A 103 8.76 15.15 10.90
N ILE A 104 8.17 14.97 9.72
CA ILE A 104 6.82 14.41 9.58
C ILE A 104 6.80 12.97 10.12
N ALA A 105 7.76 12.14 9.70
CA ALA A 105 7.79 10.72 10.02
C ALA A 105 8.00 10.44 11.51
N LYS A 106 8.69 11.30 12.27
CA LYS A 106 8.84 11.16 13.73
C LYS A 106 7.51 11.19 14.50
N ASN A 107 6.44 11.71 13.92
CA ASN A 107 5.14 11.76 14.58
C ASN A 107 4.54 10.35 14.74
N PRO A 108 3.87 10.06 15.87
CA PRO A 108 3.30 8.73 16.12
C PRO A 108 2.16 8.38 15.15
N GLU A 109 1.47 9.38 14.59
CA GLU A 109 0.43 9.18 13.58
C GLU A 109 1.00 8.84 12.20
N CYS A 110 2.30 9.09 11.96
CA CYS A 110 2.99 8.70 10.73
C CYS A 110 3.65 7.33 10.92
N VAL A 111 3.02 6.27 10.44
CA VAL A 111 3.37 4.88 10.79
C VAL A 111 4.35 4.22 9.84
N ALA A 112 4.58 4.79 8.65
CA ALA A 112 5.49 4.22 7.64
C ALA A 112 6.13 5.31 6.77
N ILE A 113 7.27 4.98 6.16
CA ILE A 113 7.85 5.74 5.05
C ILE A 113 7.23 5.25 3.74
N GLY A 114 6.95 6.16 2.82
CA GLY A 114 6.31 5.89 1.54
C GLY A 114 4.98 6.64 1.39
N ILE A 115 4.27 6.52 0.28
CA ILE A 115 4.56 5.57 -0.81
C ILE A 115 5.84 5.98 -1.55
N CYS A 116 6.75 5.02 -1.74
CA CYS A 116 8.00 5.19 -2.47
C CYS A 116 8.31 3.94 -3.31
N GLY A 117 9.20 4.02 -4.28
CA GLY A 117 9.56 2.87 -5.14
C GLY A 117 9.76 3.29 -6.59
N LEU A 118 9.39 2.42 -7.53
CA LEU A 118 9.64 2.60 -8.97
C LEU A 118 8.35 2.39 -9.79
N ASP A 119 8.10 3.27 -10.76
CA ASP A 119 7.05 3.12 -11.77
C ASP A 119 7.61 3.49 -13.14
N TYR A 120 7.87 2.47 -13.97
CA TYR A 120 8.39 2.64 -15.34
C TYR A 120 7.28 2.57 -16.39
N ASN A 121 6.02 2.42 -15.98
CA ASN A 121 4.90 2.44 -16.93
C ASN A 121 4.52 3.87 -17.33
N LYS A 122 4.96 4.88 -16.59
CA LYS A 122 4.67 6.29 -16.87
C LYS A 122 5.92 7.15 -16.70
N ASP A 123 6.26 7.89 -17.74
CA ASP A 123 7.46 8.75 -17.76
C ASP A 123 7.23 10.12 -17.08
N PHE A 124 6.71 10.12 -15.85
CA PHE A 124 6.56 11.36 -15.09
C PHE A 124 7.86 11.85 -14.45
N SER A 125 8.76 10.92 -14.11
CA SER A 125 10.12 11.15 -13.61
C SER A 125 11.04 10.08 -14.22
N SER A 126 12.28 10.42 -14.57
CA SER A 126 13.20 9.46 -15.21
C SER A 126 13.59 8.33 -14.24
N PRO A 127 13.86 7.11 -14.75
CA PRO A 127 14.29 5.98 -13.92
C PRO A 127 15.46 6.29 -12.98
N ASP A 128 16.46 7.07 -13.44
CA ASP A 128 17.60 7.48 -12.61
C ASP A 128 17.18 8.27 -11.38
N ILE A 129 16.27 9.23 -11.56
CA ILE A 129 15.77 10.06 -10.46
C ILE A 129 14.89 9.21 -9.52
N GLN A 130 14.06 8.32 -10.07
CA GLN A 130 13.23 7.42 -9.26
C GLN A 130 14.10 6.53 -8.35
N ARG A 131 15.16 5.90 -8.89
CA ARG A 131 16.09 5.07 -8.12
C ARG A 131 16.77 5.87 -7.00
N LYS A 132 17.32 7.05 -7.32
CA LYS A 132 17.97 7.93 -6.32
C LYS A 132 17.00 8.29 -5.18
N VAL A 133 15.79 8.74 -5.50
CA VAL A 133 14.79 9.14 -4.50
C VAL A 133 14.28 7.95 -3.70
N PHE A 134 14.19 6.78 -4.32
CA PHE A 134 13.80 5.55 -3.63
C PHE A 134 14.86 5.13 -2.59
N GLU A 135 16.15 5.13 -2.97
CA GLU A 135 17.26 4.82 -2.07
C GLU A 135 17.34 5.77 -0.86
N LEU A 136 17.09 7.07 -1.08
CA LEU A 136 17.02 8.07 0.00
C LEU A 136 15.89 7.76 0.98
N GLN A 137 14.72 7.34 0.50
CA GLN A 137 13.60 6.99 1.36
C GLN A 137 13.80 5.67 2.10
N ILE A 138 14.48 4.69 1.50
CA ILE A 138 14.92 3.48 2.22
C ILE A 138 15.87 3.87 3.35
N SER A 139 16.81 4.79 3.09
CA SER A 139 17.76 5.29 4.10
C SER A 139 17.03 5.96 5.27
N LEU A 140 16.01 6.78 4.98
CA LEU A 140 15.17 7.38 6.00
C LEU A 140 14.38 6.34 6.81
N ALA A 141 13.82 5.33 6.16
CA ALA A 141 13.09 4.25 6.83
C ALA A 141 13.99 3.45 7.79
N LYS A 142 15.25 3.20 7.38
CA LYS A 142 16.27 2.57 8.23
C LYS A 142 16.63 3.42 9.42
N GLU A 143 16.88 4.71 9.18
CA GLU A 143 17.25 5.67 10.23
C GLU A 143 16.17 5.74 11.32
N LEU A 144 14.90 5.83 10.91
CA LEU A 144 13.76 5.94 11.83
C LEU A 144 13.22 4.59 12.32
N LYS A 145 13.77 3.48 11.82
CA LYS A 145 13.28 2.11 12.06
C LYS A 145 11.78 1.98 11.80
N LYS A 146 11.29 2.61 10.74
CA LYS A 146 9.88 2.60 10.35
C LYS A 146 9.62 1.62 9.22
N PRO A 147 8.47 0.92 9.22
CA PRO A 147 8.00 0.17 8.07
C PRO A 147 8.02 1.00 6.78
N ILE A 148 8.13 0.33 5.65
CA ILE A 148 8.13 0.97 4.32
C ILE A 148 6.94 0.51 3.48
N MET A 149 6.25 1.47 2.89
CA MET A 149 5.15 1.25 1.95
C MET A 149 5.65 1.51 0.52
N LEU A 150 5.63 0.47 -0.29
CA LEU A 150 6.36 0.39 -1.55
C LEU A 150 5.41 0.34 -2.75
N HIS A 151 5.79 1.04 -3.81
CA HIS A 151 5.15 1.01 -5.12
C HIS A 151 6.09 0.38 -6.13
N GLN A 152 5.60 -0.58 -6.92
CA GLN A 152 6.34 -1.11 -8.06
C GLN A 152 5.41 -1.26 -9.25
N LYS A 153 5.86 -0.80 -10.42
CA LYS A 153 5.19 -1.09 -11.69
C LYS A 153 6.17 -1.09 -12.87
N GLY A 154 6.23 -2.19 -13.61
CA GLY A 154 7.11 -2.33 -14.79
C GLY A 154 8.60 -2.22 -14.50
N ALA A 155 9.01 -2.37 -13.24
CA ALA A 155 10.36 -2.05 -12.75
C ALA A 155 10.93 -3.17 -11.86
N HIS A 156 10.52 -4.43 -12.08
CA HIS A 156 10.75 -5.54 -11.14
C HIS A 156 12.23 -5.76 -10.82
N GLU A 157 13.05 -5.93 -11.86
CA GLU A 157 14.48 -6.21 -11.73
C GLU A 157 15.24 -5.12 -10.94
N ASP A 158 15.05 -3.85 -11.33
CA ASP A 158 15.68 -2.71 -10.66
C ASP A 158 15.19 -2.57 -9.22
N PHE A 159 13.89 -2.74 -8.99
CA PHE A 159 13.29 -2.68 -7.66
C PHE A 159 13.87 -3.77 -6.76
N LEU A 160 13.95 -5.00 -7.25
CA LEU A 160 14.48 -6.14 -6.50
C LEU A 160 15.96 -5.95 -6.16
N LYS A 161 16.75 -5.43 -7.12
CA LYS A 161 18.16 -5.10 -6.91
C LYS A 161 18.35 -4.07 -5.79
N ILE A 162 17.56 -2.99 -5.81
CA ILE A 162 17.62 -1.93 -4.79
C ILE A 162 17.19 -2.49 -3.43
N ILE A 163 16.08 -3.22 -3.37
CA ILE A 163 15.59 -3.82 -2.12
C ILE A 163 16.64 -4.74 -1.51
N LYS A 164 17.19 -5.69 -2.28
CA LYS A 164 18.21 -6.64 -1.80
C LYS A 164 19.48 -5.95 -1.32
N THR A 165 19.82 -4.81 -1.90
CA THR A 165 21.04 -4.06 -1.56
C THR A 165 20.85 -3.17 -0.33
N HIS A 166 19.70 -2.50 -0.22
CA HIS A 166 19.53 -1.38 0.72
C HIS A 166 18.58 -1.68 1.87
N LEU A 167 17.54 -2.48 1.66
CA LEU A 167 16.47 -2.71 2.64
C LEU A 167 16.85 -3.85 3.60
N PRO A 168 16.97 -3.58 4.92
CA PRO A 168 17.24 -4.64 5.88
C PRO A 168 16.05 -5.59 6.01
N LEU A 169 16.32 -6.91 6.06
CA LEU A 169 15.30 -7.95 6.21
C LEU A 169 14.40 -7.76 7.46
N MET A 170 14.91 -7.09 8.50
CA MET A 170 14.15 -6.85 9.73
C MET A 170 13.14 -5.69 9.65
N LEU A 171 13.19 -4.89 8.58
CA LEU A 171 12.29 -3.74 8.42
C LEU A 171 11.02 -4.19 7.70
N PRO A 172 9.82 -4.11 8.33
CA PRO A 172 8.59 -4.53 7.67
C PRO A 172 8.35 -3.72 6.40
N ALA A 173 8.02 -4.41 5.31
CA ALA A 173 7.80 -3.79 4.02
C ALA A 173 6.51 -4.32 3.40
N ILE A 174 5.68 -3.42 2.87
CA ILE A 174 4.47 -3.78 2.13
C ILE A 174 4.57 -3.23 0.71
N LEU A 175 4.46 -4.11 -0.28
CA LEU A 175 4.27 -3.72 -1.66
C LEU A 175 2.78 -3.45 -1.89
N HIS A 176 2.39 -2.18 -1.95
CA HIS A 176 0.98 -1.82 -2.02
C HIS A 176 0.42 -2.03 -3.44
N SER A 177 -0.87 -2.39 -3.51
CA SER A 177 -1.61 -2.54 -4.77
C SER A 177 -0.89 -3.38 -5.83
N PHE A 178 -0.42 -4.56 -5.44
CA PHE A 178 0.29 -5.47 -6.32
C PHE A 178 -0.58 -5.92 -7.49
N THR A 179 -0.02 -5.86 -8.70
CA THR A 179 -0.66 -6.31 -9.95
C THR A 179 0.30 -7.07 -10.86
N GLY A 180 1.39 -7.60 -10.28
CA GLY A 180 2.45 -8.31 -10.99
C GLY A 180 2.14 -9.78 -11.25
N SER A 181 3.16 -10.54 -11.67
CA SER A 181 3.06 -11.97 -11.90
C SER A 181 3.24 -12.80 -10.63
N PHE A 182 2.95 -14.10 -10.69
CA PHE A 182 3.17 -15.01 -9.55
C PHE A 182 4.65 -15.11 -9.16
N GLU A 183 5.54 -15.11 -10.14
CA GLU A 183 6.99 -15.12 -9.95
C GLU A 183 7.44 -13.85 -9.21
N GLU A 184 7.00 -12.67 -9.67
CA GLU A 184 7.31 -11.41 -9.01
C GLU A 184 6.80 -11.39 -7.56
N ALA A 185 5.57 -11.87 -7.31
CA ALA A 185 5.02 -11.98 -5.96
C ALA A 185 5.85 -12.89 -5.06
N THR A 186 6.28 -14.04 -5.60
CA THR A 186 7.08 -15.03 -4.89
C THR A 186 8.44 -14.45 -4.48
N ASP A 187 9.09 -13.70 -5.37
CA ASP A 187 10.36 -13.02 -5.05
C ASP A 187 10.22 -12.04 -3.88
N TYR A 188 9.13 -11.27 -3.84
CA TYR A 188 8.87 -10.33 -2.74
C TYR A 188 8.52 -11.03 -1.43
N ILE A 189 7.72 -12.10 -1.48
CA ILE A 189 7.37 -12.89 -0.29
C ILE A 189 8.61 -13.58 0.29
N ASN A 190 9.50 -14.11 -0.56
CA ASN A 190 10.76 -14.71 -0.13
C ASN A 190 11.71 -13.71 0.54
N LEU A 191 11.53 -12.41 0.28
CA LEU A 191 12.24 -11.33 0.98
C LEU A 191 11.55 -10.90 2.28
N GLY A 192 10.47 -11.56 2.69
CA GLY A 192 9.70 -11.26 3.90
C GLY A 192 8.75 -10.07 3.76
N MET A 193 8.44 -9.65 2.53
CA MET A 193 7.54 -8.52 2.27
C MET A 193 6.07 -8.94 2.31
N TYR A 194 5.20 -8.02 2.74
CA TYR A 194 3.76 -8.14 2.61
C TYR A 194 3.30 -7.69 1.22
N ILE A 195 2.27 -8.33 0.70
CA ILE A 195 1.65 -8.00 -0.59
C ILE A 195 0.28 -7.36 -0.32
N GLY A 196 0.12 -6.11 -0.77
CA GLY A 196 -1.13 -5.37 -0.67
C GLY A 196 -2.06 -5.70 -1.84
N ILE A 197 -3.20 -6.29 -1.54
CA ILE A 197 -4.26 -6.60 -2.52
C ILE A 197 -5.34 -5.52 -2.46
N THR A 198 -5.80 -5.06 -3.63
CA THR A 198 -6.85 -4.04 -3.75
C THR A 198 -8.02 -4.59 -4.57
N GLY A 199 -9.03 -3.74 -4.84
CA GLY A 199 -10.12 -4.06 -5.76
C GLY A 199 -9.68 -4.46 -7.18
N ASN A 200 -8.42 -4.27 -7.55
CA ASN A 200 -7.87 -4.81 -8.78
C ASN A 200 -7.86 -6.34 -8.84
N ILE A 201 -8.12 -7.04 -7.72
CA ILE A 201 -8.27 -8.49 -7.69
C ILE A 201 -9.35 -9.00 -8.66
N TYR A 202 -10.36 -8.18 -8.99
CA TYR A 202 -11.37 -8.55 -9.98
C TYR A 202 -10.84 -8.63 -11.42
N HIS A 203 -9.63 -8.15 -11.69
CA HIS A 203 -8.95 -8.45 -12.94
C HIS A 203 -8.47 -9.90 -12.92
N VAL A 204 -8.91 -10.70 -13.91
CA VAL A 204 -8.66 -12.15 -14.02
C VAL A 204 -7.20 -12.53 -13.75
N MET A 205 -6.25 -11.77 -14.28
CA MET A 205 -4.82 -12.03 -14.07
C MET A 205 -4.41 -11.92 -12.60
N VAL A 206 -4.86 -10.88 -11.89
CA VAL A 206 -4.54 -10.69 -10.46
C VAL A 206 -5.24 -11.76 -9.61
N MET A 207 -6.48 -12.14 -9.96
CA MET A 207 -7.20 -13.22 -9.29
C MET A 207 -6.45 -14.56 -9.37
N LEU A 208 -5.92 -14.90 -10.55
CA LEU A 208 -5.15 -16.13 -10.75
C LEU A 208 -3.87 -16.15 -9.91
N VAL A 209 -3.16 -15.02 -9.84
CA VAL A 209 -1.95 -14.91 -9.01
C VAL A 209 -2.28 -15.11 -7.54
N VAL A 210 -3.34 -14.47 -7.03
CA VAL A 210 -3.76 -14.66 -5.63
C VAL A 210 -4.16 -16.11 -5.36
N ALA A 211 -4.91 -16.74 -6.27
CA ALA A 211 -5.28 -18.16 -6.14
C ALA A 211 -4.05 -19.08 -6.09
N GLN A 212 -3.06 -18.85 -6.96
CA GLN A 212 -1.80 -19.60 -6.96
C GLN A 212 -1.02 -19.41 -5.64
N LEU A 213 -0.89 -18.17 -5.16
CA LEU A 213 -0.23 -17.88 -3.89
C LEU A 213 -0.90 -18.62 -2.72
N MET A 214 -2.23 -18.64 -2.68
CA MET A 214 -2.97 -19.34 -1.62
C MET A 214 -2.72 -20.86 -1.60
N THR A 215 -2.41 -21.48 -2.73
CA THR A 215 -2.08 -22.93 -2.80
C THR A 215 -0.66 -23.28 -2.37
N VAL A 216 0.25 -22.30 -2.35
CA VAL A 216 1.67 -22.50 -2.03
C VAL A 216 1.97 -22.14 -0.57
N ILE A 217 1.15 -21.27 0.02
CA ILE A 217 1.32 -20.79 1.41
C ILE A 217 0.57 -21.68 2.42
N SER A 218 -0.36 -22.53 1.96
CA SER A 218 -1.10 -23.53 2.75
C SER A 218 -0.35 -24.84 2.91
#